data_AF-A0A3E3DKS3-F1
#
_entry.id   AF-A0A3E3DKS3-F1
#
_cell.length_a   1.000
_cell.length_b   1.000
_cell.length_c   1.000
_cell.angle_alpha   90.00
_cell.angle_beta   90.00
_cell.angle_gamma   90.00
#
_symmetry.space_group_name_H-M   'P 1'
#
loop_
_entity.id
_entity.type
_entity.pdbx_description
1 polymer ?
#
loop_
_entity_poly.entity_id
_entity_poly.type
_entity_poly.pdbx_seq_one_letter_code
_entity_poly.pdbx_strand_id
1 'polypeptide(L)'
;MRRFRKKVRRFVRLYWFWVSLGLVLTKVSVEAAYIERGYRAYGGEWLVLPVVLIVGYFVNEARMYLPDFIEEWREEKAYERRVAENRRRVQRERNSHLR
;
A
#
# COMPACT_ATOMS: atom_id res chain seq x y z
N MET A 1 -11.06 -23.89 -14.83
CA MET A 1 -9.89 -23.16 -15.42
C MET A 1 -10.15 -21.70 -15.86
N ARG A 2 -11.36 -21.28 -16.26
CA ARG A 2 -11.60 -19.89 -16.77
C ARG A 2 -11.41 -18.76 -15.74
N ARG A 3 -11.65 -18.99 -14.44
CA ARG A 3 -11.48 -17.95 -13.38
C ARG A 3 -10.02 -17.62 -13.09
N PHE A 4 -9.12 -18.61 -13.14
CA PHE A 4 -7.68 -18.42 -12.92
C PHE A 4 -7.04 -17.52 -14.00
N ARG A 5 -7.41 -17.70 -15.28
CA ARG A 5 -6.91 -16.84 -16.38
C ARG A 5 -7.24 -15.36 -16.19
N LYS A 6 -8.40 -15.01 -15.59
CA LYS A 6 -8.74 -13.61 -15.33
C LYS A 6 -7.90 -13.01 -14.20
N LYS A 7 -7.63 -13.78 -13.13
CA LYS A 7 -6.76 -13.36 -12.02
C LYS A 7 -5.32 -13.15 -12.49
N VAL A 8 -4.75 -14.14 -13.20
CA VAL A 8 -3.39 -14.06 -13.75
C VAL A 8 -3.25 -12.91 -14.73
N ARG A 9 -4.20 -12.70 -15.65
CA ARG A 9 -4.13 -11.59 -16.61
C ARG A 9 -4.19 -10.22 -15.96
N ARG A 10 -4.85 -10.08 -14.80
CA ARG A 10 -4.87 -8.83 -14.02
C ARG A 10 -3.54 -8.64 -13.28
N PHE A 11 -2.97 -9.72 -12.72
CA PHE A 11 -1.67 -9.72 -12.07
C PHE A 11 -0.52 -9.37 -13.04
N VAL A 12 -0.50 -10.03 -14.21
CA VAL A 12 0.47 -9.77 -15.27
C VAL A 12 0.38 -8.32 -15.73
N ARG A 13 -0.84 -7.77 -15.91
CA ARG A 13 -1.00 -6.38 -16.34
C ARG A 13 -0.49 -5.38 -15.30
N LEU A 14 -0.69 -5.67 -14.00
CA LEU A 14 -0.21 -4.82 -12.91
C LEU A 14 1.32 -4.81 -12.84
N TYR A 15 1.94 -6.00 -12.88
CA TYR A 15 3.41 -6.11 -12.86
C TYR A 15 4.06 -5.57 -14.13
N TRP A 16 3.42 -5.75 -15.29
CA TRP A 16 3.91 -5.23 -16.56
C TRP A 16 3.97 -3.69 -16.58
N PHE A 17 3.03 -3.03 -15.89
CA PHE A 17 3.07 -1.58 -15.71
C PHE A 17 4.30 -1.15 -14.89
N TRP A 18 4.60 -1.81 -13.78
CA TRP A 18 5.77 -1.50 -12.96
C TRP A 18 7.09 -1.75 -13.68
N VAL A 19 7.17 -2.83 -14.47
CA VAL A 19 8.36 -3.14 -15.29
C VAL A 19 8.58 -2.06 -16.34
N SER A 20 7.53 -1.66 -17.06
CA SER A 20 7.63 -0.61 -18.09
C SER A 20 7.95 0.76 -17.48
N LEU A 21 7.32 1.10 -16.36
CA LEU A 21 7.62 2.33 -15.63
C LEU A 21 9.08 2.36 -15.13
N GLY A 22 9.56 1.25 -14.55
CA GLY A 22 10.94 1.10 -14.11
C GLY A 22 11.94 1.27 -15.26
N LEU A 23 11.68 0.66 -16.42
CA LEU A 23 12.48 0.82 -17.63
C LEU A 23 12.58 2.28 -18.10
N VAL A 24 11.45 3.00 -18.13
CA VAL A 24 11.42 4.41 -18.53
C VAL A 24 12.19 5.28 -17.52
N LEU A 25 11.96 5.07 -16.22
CA LEU A 25 12.68 5.81 -15.17
C LEU A 25 14.19 5.54 -15.24
N THR A 26 14.62 4.29 -15.41
CA THR A 26 16.04 3.95 -15.56
C THR A 26 16.67 4.65 -16.75
N LYS A 27 15.97 4.71 -17.90
CA LYS A 27 16.46 5.45 -19.07
C LYS A 27 16.66 6.94 -18.76
N VAL A 28 15.68 7.58 -18.11
CA VAL A 28 15.75 9.00 -17.74
C VAL A 28 16.88 9.24 -16.74
N SER A 29 17.05 8.37 -15.75
CA SER A 29 18.14 8.48 -14.77
C SER A 29 19.52 8.28 -15.41
N VAL A 30 19.64 7.36 -16.35
CA VAL A 30 20.88 7.16 -17.12
C VAL A 30 21.18 8.39 -17.98
N GLU A 31 20.20 8.97 -18.67
CA GLU A 31 20.39 10.19 -19.48
C GLU A 31 20.76 11.40 -18.62
N ALA A 32 20.11 11.60 -17.48
CA ALA A 32 20.40 12.70 -16.56
C ALA A 32 21.84 12.61 -16.01
N ALA A 33 22.25 11.42 -15.56
CA ALA A 33 23.61 11.24 -15.06
C ALA A 33 24.67 11.32 -16.18
N TYR A 34 24.29 10.98 -17.41
CA TYR A 34 25.15 11.18 -18.58
C TYR A 34 25.43 12.66 -18.83
N ILE A 35 24.40 13.52 -18.69
CA ILE A 35 24.52 14.98 -18.87
C ILE A 35 25.41 15.58 -17.78
N GLU A 36 25.31 15.10 -16.54
CA GLU A 36 26.15 15.61 -15.43
C GLU A 36 27.62 15.14 -15.49
N ARG A 37 27.89 13.92 -15.98
CA ARG A 37 29.25 13.34 -15.96
C ARG A 37 29.99 13.32 -17.29
N GLY A 38 29.29 13.51 -18.42
CA GLY A 38 29.89 13.53 -19.76
C GLY A 38 30.37 12.17 -20.30
N TYR A 39 30.20 11.07 -19.57
CA TYR A 39 30.56 9.71 -19.98
C TYR A 39 29.50 8.68 -19.57
N ARG A 40 29.40 7.56 -20.31
CA ARG A 40 28.45 6.47 -20.07
C ARG A 40 28.78 5.73 -18.76
N ALA A 41 28.31 6.26 -17.64
CA ALA A 41 28.45 5.61 -16.35
C ALA A 41 27.49 4.41 -16.25
N TYR A 42 28.04 3.25 -15.90
CA TYR A 42 27.28 2.08 -15.48
C TYR A 42 27.42 1.98 -13.96
N GLY A 43 26.50 2.62 -13.22
CA GLY A 43 26.55 2.63 -11.76
C GLY A 43 25.15 2.62 -11.13
N GLY A 44 24.93 3.53 -10.19
CA GLY A 44 23.67 3.63 -9.45
C GLY A 44 22.44 3.94 -10.31
N GLU A 45 22.61 4.42 -11.55
CA GLU A 45 21.48 4.68 -12.44
C GLU A 45 20.75 3.38 -12.83
N TRP A 46 21.47 2.26 -12.90
CA TRP A 46 20.89 0.95 -13.17
C TRP A 46 20.15 0.37 -11.96
N LEU A 47 20.41 0.87 -10.74
CA LEU A 47 19.69 0.48 -9.53
C LEU A 47 18.27 1.05 -9.48
N VAL A 48 17.96 2.04 -10.32
CA VAL A 48 16.61 2.63 -10.41
C VAL A 48 15.58 1.55 -10.77
N LEU A 49 15.93 0.60 -11.63
CA LEU A 49 15.03 -0.47 -12.04
C LEU A 49 14.67 -1.42 -10.89
N PRO A 50 15.64 -2.04 -10.17
CA PRO A 50 15.34 -2.85 -9.00
C PRO A 50 14.67 -2.05 -7.88
N VAL A 51 15.01 -0.77 -7.67
CA VAL A 51 14.33 0.07 -6.67
C VAL A 51 12.85 0.27 -7.03
N VAL A 52 12.54 0.61 -8.29
CA VAL A 52 11.15 0.78 -8.74
C VAL A 52 10.37 -0.53 -8.64
N LEU A 53 11.00 -1.67 -8.92
CA LEU A 53 10.38 -2.98 -8.74
C LEU A 53 10.09 -3.29 -7.27
N ILE A 54 11.02 -2.99 -6.35
CA ILE A 54 10.81 -3.16 -4.90
C ILE A 54 9.66 -2.26 -4.42
N VAL A 55 9.64 -0.99 -4.83
CA VAL A 55 8.54 -0.08 -4.48
C VAL A 55 7.22 -0.59 -5.04
N GLY A 56 7.19 -1.04 -6.30
CA GLY A 56 5.99 -1.62 -6.91
C GLY A 56 5.47 -2.85 -6.17
N TYR A 57 6.39 -3.70 -5.65
CA TYR A 57 6.06 -4.83 -4.80
C TYR A 57 5.41 -4.37 -3.49
N PHE A 58 6.02 -3.42 -2.76
CA PHE A 58 5.45 -2.89 -1.52
C PHE A 58 4.11 -2.20 -1.72
N VAL A 59 3.93 -1.45 -2.81
CA VAL A 59 2.64 -0.82 -3.13
C VAL A 59 1.57 -1.88 -3.39
N ASN A 60 1.91 -2.96 -4.09
CA ASN A 60 0.97 -4.05 -4.34
C ASN A 60 0.60 -4.80 -3.05
N GLU A 61 1.58 -5.06 -2.19
CA GLU A 61 1.40 -5.69 -0.88
C GLU A 61 0.51 -4.81 0.02
N ALA A 62 0.83 -3.51 0.11
CA ALA A 62 0.04 -2.54 0.84
C ALA A 62 -1.39 -2.47 0.30
N ARG A 63 -1.59 -2.52 -1.02
CA ARG A 63 -2.94 -2.49 -1.61
C ARG A 63 -3.77 -3.72 -1.25
N MET A 64 -3.12 -4.86 -0.98
CA MET A 64 -3.79 -6.07 -0.55
C MET A 64 -4.20 -6.00 0.92
N TYR A 65 -3.32 -5.50 1.80
CA TYR A 65 -3.58 -5.45 3.24
C TYR A 65 -4.29 -4.20 3.75
N LEU A 66 -4.22 -3.07 3.02
CA LEU A 66 -4.90 -1.83 3.39
C LEU A 66 -6.40 -2.00 3.69
N PRO A 67 -7.20 -2.68 2.84
CA PRO A 67 -8.64 -2.79 3.09
C PRO A 67 -8.95 -3.55 4.38
N ASP A 68 -8.28 -4.67 4.61
CA ASP A 68 -8.46 -5.48 5.83
C ASP A 68 -8.06 -4.69 7.08
N PHE A 69 -6.92 -3.97 7.03
CA PHE A 69 -6.45 -3.16 8.14
C PHE A 69 -7.37 -1.96 8.45
N ILE A 70 -7.93 -1.32 7.41
CA ILE A 70 -8.89 -0.21 7.57
C ILE A 70 -10.20 -0.72 8.18
N GLU A 71 -10.63 -1.93 7.81
CA GLU A 71 -11.83 -2.55 8.35
C GLU A 71 -11.66 -2.91 9.83
N GLU A 72 -10.54 -3.53 10.19
CA GLU A 72 -10.18 -3.86 11.57
C GLU A 72 -10.14 -2.61 12.46
N TRP A 73 -9.47 -1.54 12.02
CA TRP A 73 -9.46 -0.25 12.73
C TRP A 73 -10.85 0.37 12.89
N ARG A 74 -11.73 0.18 11.89
CA ARG A 74 -13.10 0.68 11.93
C ARG A 74 -13.94 -0.09 12.95
N GLU A 75 -13.76 -1.40 13.05
CA GLU A 75 -14.45 -2.25 14.03
C GLU A 75 -14.01 -1.92 15.45
N GLU A 76 -12.71 -1.75 15.69
CA GLU A 76 -12.17 -1.37 17.00
C GLU A 76 -12.77 -0.03 17.47
N LYS A 77 -12.78 0.99 16.59
CA LYS A 77 -13.45 2.28 16.84
C LYS A 77 -14.96 2.17 17.06
N ALA A 78 -15.63 1.15 16.50
CA ALA A 78 -17.04 0.91 16.72
C ALA A 78 -17.30 0.22 18.07
N TYR A 79 -16.45 -0.72 18.45
CA TYR A 79 -16.49 -1.40 19.75
C TYR A 79 -16.28 -0.41 20.91
N GLU A 80 -15.25 0.42 20.83
CA GLU A 80 -14.97 1.45 21.85
C GLU A 80 -16.17 2.37 22.08
N ARG A 81 -16.86 2.79 21.01
CA ARG A 81 -18.07 3.62 21.10
C ARG A 81 -19.19 2.92 21.85
N ARG A 82 -19.43 1.63 21.57
CA ARG A 82 -20.45 0.84 22.27
C ARG A 82 -20.12 0.67 23.75
N VAL A 83 -18.85 0.39 24.08
CA VAL A 83 -18.40 0.24 25.47
C VAL A 83 -18.54 1.56 26.23
N ALA A 84 -18.15 2.69 25.63
CA ALA A 84 -18.30 4.02 26.23
C ALA A 84 -19.77 4.38 26.48
N GLU A 85 -20.66 4.07 25.54
CA GLU A 85 -22.09 4.31 25.69
C GLU A 85 -22.70 3.42 26.79
N ASN A 86 -22.33 2.14 26.84
CA ASN A 86 -22.82 1.21 27.86
C ASN A 86 -22.33 1.62 29.26
N ARG A 87 -21.07 2.05 29.39
CA ARG A 87 -20.53 2.60 30.64
C ARG A 87 -21.32 3.82 31.12
N ARG A 88 -21.75 4.71 30.20
CA ARG A 88 -22.60 5.87 30.54
C ARG A 88 -24.00 5.45 31.01
N ARG A 89 -24.60 4.43 30.39
CA ARG A 89 -25.90 3.88 30.82
C ARG A 89 -25.83 3.33 32.24
N VAL A 90 -24.87 2.45 32.50
CA VAL A 90 -24.64 1.85 33.82
C VAL A 90 -24.39 2.92 34.89
N GLN A 91 -23.63 3.97 34.55
CA GLN A 91 -23.40 5.08 35.47
C GLN A 91 -24.68 5.86 35.80
N ARG A 92 -25.57 6.07 34.83
CA ARG A 92 -26.87 6.74 35.05
C ARG A 92 -27.79 5.89 35.95
N GLU A 93 -27.90 4.60 35.67
CA GLU A 93 -28.69 3.67 36.49
C GLU A 93 -28.18 3.63 37.94
N ARG A 94 -26.85 3.57 38.12
CA ARG A 94 -26.26 3.62 39.47
C ARG A 94 -26.56 4.92 40.21
N ASN A 95 -26.55 6.07 39.51
CA ASN A 95 -26.89 7.36 40.11
C ASN A 95 -28.39 7.50 40.41
N SER A 96 -29.28 6.84 39.67
CA SER A 96 -30.72 6.85 39.99
C SER A 96 -31.08 5.97 41.18
N HIS A 97 -30.29 4.93 41.48
CA HIS A 97 -30.50 4.09 42.67
C HIS A 97 -29.94 4.70 43.98
N LEU A 98 -29.13 5.75 43.89
CA LEU A 98 -28.54 6.45 45.05
C LEU A 98 -29.33 7.71 45.46
N ARG A 99 -30.43 8.03 44.76
CA ARG A 99 -31.36 9.13 45.06
C ARG A 99 -32.65 8.58 45.62
#